data_AF-A0AA42QRB9-F1
#
_entry.id   AF-A0AA42QRB9-F1
#
_cell.length_a   1.000
_cell.length_b   1.000
_cell.length_c   1.000
_cell.angle_alpha   90.00
_cell.angle_beta   90.00
_cell.angle_gamma   90.00
#
_symmetry.space_group_name_H-M   'P 1'
#
loop_
_entity.id
_entity.type
_entity.pdbx_description
1 polymer ?
#
loop_
_entity_poly.entity_id
_entity_poly.type
_entity_poly.pdbx_seq_one_letter_code
_entity_poly.pdbx_strand_id
1 'polypeptide(L)'
;MSTKLDRGVVSHADAFSIATLLYARLRRVSGRVIDVMYLVENPSYARQMAELALSTEDAELIRLVSRLDSVMDIFNYEEAAVIEKPKQVDTTRHELEATEEEIYRAQVSHHYIGALR
;
A
#
# COMPACT_ATOMS: atom_id res chain seq x y z
N MET A 1 11.55 -25.21 -26.92
CA MET A 1 11.85 -25.22 -25.47
C MET A 1 11.82 -23.78 -24.95
N SER A 2 10.67 -23.27 -24.51
CA SER A 2 10.49 -21.87 -24.07
C SER A 2 9.56 -21.74 -22.84
N THR A 3 9.53 -22.73 -21.95
CA THR A 3 8.36 -22.95 -21.07
C THR A 3 8.46 -22.41 -19.64
N LYS A 4 9.67 -22.21 -19.08
CA LYS A 4 9.82 -21.75 -17.69
C LYS A 4 9.76 -20.23 -17.54
N LEU A 5 10.42 -19.50 -18.43
CA LEU A 5 10.47 -18.04 -18.41
C LEU A 5 9.10 -17.44 -18.75
N ASP A 6 8.41 -18.05 -19.70
CA ASP A 6 7.05 -17.67 -20.10
C ASP A 6 6.02 -17.83 -18.96
N ARG A 7 6.09 -18.94 -18.20
CA ARG A 7 5.22 -19.14 -17.03
C ARG A 7 5.43 -18.13 -15.92
N GLY A 8 6.67 -17.70 -15.67
CA GLY A 8 6.97 -16.69 -14.64
C GLY A 8 6.41 -15.31 -15.01
N VAL A 9 6.54 -14.91 -16.27
CA VAL A 9 6.00 -13.64 -16.79
C VAL A 9 4.47 -13.64 -16.79
N VAL A 10 3.84 -14.74 -17.22
CA VAL A 10 2.38 -14.89 -17.18
C VAL A 10 1.85 -14.86 -15.74
N SER A 11 2.53 -15.57 -14.82
CA SER A 11 2.17 -15.55 -13.39
C SER A 11 2.24 -14.15 -12.78
N HIS A 12 3.23 -13.33 -13.17
CA HIS A 12 3.37 -11.97 -12.68
C HIS A 12 2.29 -11.04 -13.26
N ALA A 13 1.97 -11.16 -14.55
CA ALA A 13 0.90 -10.39 -15.18
C ALA A 13 -0.49 -10.75 -14.61
N ASP A 14 -0.74 -12.02 -14.31
CA ASP A 14 -1.95 -12.50 -13.67
C ASP A 14 -2.06 -11.97 -12.23
N ALA A 15 -0.98 -12.04 -11.44
CA ALA A 15 -0.92 -11.48 -10.10
C ALA A 15 -1.23 -9.97 -10.10
N PHE A 16 -0.61 -9.20 -10.99
CA PHE A 16 -0.84 -7.76 -11.14
C PHE A 16 -2.29 -7.43 -11.52
N SER A 17 -2.87 -8.20 -12.44
CA SER A 17 -4.26 -8.02 -12.87
C SER A 17 -5.24 -8.28 -11.71
N ILE A 18 -5.03 -9.36 -10.96
CA ILE A 18 -5.85 -9.69 -9.78
C ILE A 18 -5.67 -8.62 -8.68
N ALA A 19 -4.44 -8.21 -8.41
CA ALA A 19 -4.10 -7.18 -7.44
C ALA A 19 -4.75 -5.82 -7.77
N THR A 20 -4.83 -5.46 -9.05
CA THR A 20 -5.50 -4.22 -9.50
C THR A 20 -7.01 -4.27 -9.24
N LEU A 21 -7.65 -5.43 -9.46
CA LEU A 21 -9.07 -5.63 -9.14
C LEU A 21 -9.31 -5.60 -7.63
N LEU A 22 -8.43 -6.23 -6.85
CA LEU A 22 -8.45 -6.19 -5.39
C LEU A 22 -8.38 -4.73 -4.91
N TYR A 23 -7.43 -3.94 -5.40
CA TYR A 23 -7.31 -2.51 -5.11
C TYR A 23 -8.59 -1.75 -5.44
N ALA A 24 -9.14 -1.93 -6.65
CA ALA A 24 -10.33 -1.22 -7.08
C ALA A 24 -11.53 -1.50 -6.17
N ARG A 25 -11.70 -2.76 -5.74
CA ARG A 25 -12.77 -3.15 -4.82
C ARG A 25 -12.51 -2.64 -3.41
N LEU A 26 -11.28 -2.77 -2.91
CA LEU A 26 -10.89 -2.32 -1.57
C LEU A 26 -11.13 -0.80 -1.42
N ARG A 27 -10.78 -0.01 -2.44
CA ARG A 27 -11.05 1.43 -2.46
C ARG A 27 -12.54 1.75 -2.36
N ARG A 28 -13.42 0.93 -2.96
CA ARG A 28 -14.88 1.14 -2.92
C ARG A 28 -15.48 0.74 -1.58
N VAL A 29 -15.01 -0.36 -1.00
CA VAL A 29 -15.58 -0.93 0.23
C VAL A 29 -15.08 -0.20 1.49
N SER A 30 -13.80 0.15 1.55
CA SER A 30 -13.18 0.72 2.76
C SER A 30 -12.46 2.06 2.54
N GLY A 31 -12.46 2.60 1.31
CA GLY A 31 -11.72 3.82 0.98
C GLY A 31 -10.20 3.65 0.95
N ARG A 32 -9.69 2.43 1.22
CA ARG A 32 -8.26 2.16 1.33
C ARG A 32 -7.59 2.12 -0.04
N VAL A 33 -6.51 2.87 -0.17
CA VAL A 33 -5.63 2.89 -1.35
C VAL A 33 -4.37 2.10 -1.01
N ILE A 34 -3.92 1.27 -1.95
CA ILE A 34 -2.73 0.43 -1.80
C ILE A 34 -1.84 0.56 -3.03
N ASP A 35 -0.55 0.29 -2.85
CA ASP A 35 0.39 0.15 -3.96
C ASP A 35 0.28 -1.26 -4.54
N VAL A 36 -0.22 -1.35 -5.78
CA VAL A 36 -0.43 -2.62 -6.48
C VAL A 36 0.90 -3.25 -6.86
N MET A 37 1.90 -2.46 -7.26
CA MET A 37 3.20 -3.00 -7.67
C MET A 37 3.89 -3.61 -6.47
N TYR A 38 3.93 -2.89 -5.35
CA TYR A 38 4.52 -3.37 -4.12
C TYR A 38 3.79 -4.60 -3.55
N LEU A 39 2.47 -4.67 -3.72
CA LEU A 39 1.69 -5.86 -3.35
C LEU A 39 2.10 -7.11 -4.11
N VAL A 40 2.44 -7.00 -5.40
CA VAL A 40 2.89 -8.15 -6.19
C VAL A 40 4.34 -8.52 -5.88
N GLU A 41 5.18 -7.54 -5.53
CA GLU A 41 6.62 -7.74 -5.28
C GLU A 41 6.95 -8.21 -3.85
N ASN A 42 6.09 -7.92 -2.88
CA ASN A 42 6.34 -8.21 -1.46
C ASN A 42 5.27 -9.16 -0.88
N PRO A 43 5.56 -10.47 -0.72
CA PRO A 43 4.61 -11.45 -0.18
C PRO A 43 4.11 -11.15 1.23
N SER A 44 4.96 -10.59 2.10
CA SER A 44 4.58 -10.23 3.47
C SER A 44 3.57 -9.08 3.47
N TYR A 45 3.77 -8.08 2.62
CA TYR A 45 2.79 -7.01 2.42
C TYR A 45 1.50 -7.52 1.76
N ALA A 46 1.62 -8.44 0.79
CA ALA A 46 0.47 -9.09 0.15
C ALA A 46 -0.40 -9.82 1.19
N ARG A 47 0.21 -10.53 2.14
CA ARG A 47 -0.48 -11.19 3.25
C ARG A 47 -1.24 -10.20 4.13
N GLN A 48 -0.58 -9.14 4.57
CA GLN A 48 -1.23 -8.10 5.39
C GLN A 48 -2.43 -7.47 4.68
N MET A 49 -2.31 -7.22 3.38
CA MET A 49 -3.42 -6.65 2.60
C MET A 49 -4.52 -7.68 2.34
N ALA A 50 -4.18 -8.96 2.18
CA ALA A 50 -5.15 -10.05 2.07
C ALA A 50 -5.97 -10.20 3.37
N GLU A 51 -5.30 -10.22 4.53
CA GLU A 51 -5.97 -10.27 5.84
C GLU A 51 -6.91 -9.09 6.06
N LEU A 52 -6.46 -7.88 5.72
CA LEU A 52 -7.31 -6.69 5.75
C LEU A 52 -8.51 -6.83 4.81
N ALA A 53 -8.30 -7.30 3.58
CA ALA A 53 -9.39 -7.47 2.63
C ALA A 53 -10.42 -8.49 3.14
N LEU A 54 -9.98 -9.59 3.76
CA LEU A 54 -10.85 -10.59 4.39
C LEU A 54 -11.63 -10.00 5.57
N SER A 55 -11.03 -9.11 6.37
CA SER A 55 -11.72 -8.48 7.51
C SER A 55 -12.84 -7.53 7.11
N THR A 56 -12.99 -7.21 5.82
CA THR A 56 -14.13 -6.42 5.31
C THR A 56 -15.41 -7.25 5.11
N GLU A 57 -15.29 -8.59 5.16
CA GLU A 57 -16.37 -9.55 4.88
C GLU A 57 -17.04 -9.40 3.49
N ASP A 58 -16.40 -8.63 2.59
CA ASP A 58 -16.90 -8.43 1.23
C ASP A 58 -16.63 -9.66 0.35
N ALA A 59 -17.70 -10.24 -0.20
CA ALA A 59 -17.62 -11.47 -0.98
C ALA A 59 -16.71 -11.36 -2.22
N GLU A 60 -16.65 -10.17 -2.84
CA GLU A 60 -15.79 -9.95 -4.01
C GLU A 60 -14.31 -9.88 -3.60
N LEU A 61 -14.00 -9.19 -2.50
CA LEU A 61 -12.66 -9.17 -1.91
C LEU A 61 -12.20 -10.56 -1.49
N ILE A 62 -13.04 -11.33 -0.79
CA ILE A 62 -12.73 -12.71 -0.41
C ILE A 62 -12.35 -13.55 -1.63
N ARG A 63 -13.14 -13.47 -2.70
CA ARG A 63 -12.86 -14.19 -3.96
C ARG A 63 -11.55 -13.74 -4.61
N LEU A 64 -11.28 -12.44 -4.62
CA LEU A 64 -10.05 -11.89 -5.19
C LEU A 64 -8.82 -12.30 -4.39
N VAL A 65 -8.90 -12.33 -3.06
CA VAL A 65 -7.84 -12.84 -2.18
C VAL A 65 -7.55 -14.31 -2.48
N SER A 66 -8.57 -15.18 -2.57
CA SER A 66 -8.35 -16.60 -2.90
C SER A 66 -7.68 -16.80 -4.26
N ARG A 67 -8.04 -15.98 -5.25
CA ARG A 67 -7.40 -16.03 -6.58
C ARG A 67 -5.96 -15.55 -6.52
N LEU A 68 -5.69 -14.48 -5.78
CA LEU A 68 -4.35 -13.94 -5.65
C LEU A 68 -3.43 -14.95 -4.93
N ASP A 69 -3.93 -15.57 -3.87
CA ASP A 69 -3.23 -16.63 -3.14
C ASP A 69 -2.88 -17.83 -4.05
N SER A 70 -3.78 -18.24 -4.94
CA SER A 70 -3.49 -19.33 -5.89
C SER A 70 -2.34 -19.06 -6.86
N VAL A 71 -1.98 -17.79 -7.07
CA VAL A 71 -0.91 -17.37 -7.99
C VAL A 71 0.37 -17.02 -7.23
N MET A 72 0.24 -16.44 -6.04
CA MET A 72 1.36 -15.89 -5.26
C MET A 72 1.74 -16.71 -4.02
N ASP A 73 0.94 -17.71 -3.66
CA ASP A 73 1.13 -18.55 -2.48
C ASP A 73 1.27 -17.74 -1.17
N ILE A 74 0.39 -16.75 -1.01
CA ILE A 74 0.46 -15.71 0.03
C ILE A 74 0.40 -16.32 1.43
N PHE A 75 -0.46 -17.32 1.65
CA PHE A 75 -0.64 -17.90 2.98
C PHE A 75 0.36 -19.00 3.32
N ASN A 76 0.99 -19.64 2.34
CA ASN A 76 2.05 -20.64 2.58
C ASN A 76 3.46 -20.05 2.51
N TYR A 77 3.59 -18.75 2.25
CA TYR A 77 4.88 -18.07 2.27
C TYR A 77 5.52 -18.08 3.67
N GLU A 78 6.48 -18.98 3.90
CA GLU A 78 7.31 -18.96 5.10
C GLU A 78 8.30 -17.78 4.98
N GLU A 79 8.03 -16.70 5.72
CA GLU A 79 8.95 -15.57 5.81
C GLU A 79 10.22 -16.07 6.51
N ALA A 80 11.30 -16.31 5.74
CA ALA A 80 12.60 -16.61 6.31
C ALA A 80 12.92 -15.48 7.29
N ALA A 81 12.97 -15.81 8.59
CA ALA A 81 12.97 -14.87 9.69
C ALA A 81 14.13 -13.85 9.59
N VAL A 82 13.91 -12.76 8.87
CA VAL A 82 14.65 -11.51 9.07
C VAL A 82 13.79 -10.73 10.05
N ILE A 83 14.03 -10.96 11.34
CA ILE A 83 13.47 -10.15 12.41
C ILE A 83 14.12 -8.77 12.32
N GLU A 84 13.69 -7.94 11.40
CA GLU A 84 13.65 -6.51 11.67
C GLU A 84 12.33 -6.26 12.38
N LYS A 85 12.42 -6.21 13.71
CA LYS A 85 11.33 -5.77 14.57
C LYS A 85 10.67 -4.55 13.93
N PRO A 86 9.32 -4.47 13.88
CA PRO A 86 8.68 -3.27 13.39
C PRO A 86 9.21 -2.10 14.21
N LYS A 87 9.88 -1.14 13.55
CA LYS A 87 10.02 0.20 14.12
C LYS A 87 8.60 0.59 14.45
N GLN A 88 8.31 0.70 15.74
CA GLN A 88 7.06 1.28 16.20
C GLN A 88 6.95 2.60 15.44
N VAL A 89 5.97 2.68 14.54
CA VAL A 89 5.59 3.96 13.96
C VAL A 89 5.00 4.69 15.15
N ASP A 90 5.87 5.47 15.77
CA ASP A 90 5.53 6.30 16.91
C ASP A 90 4.36 7.17 16.44
N THR A 91 3.17 6.82 16.91
CA THR A 91 1.95 7.59 16.68
C THR A 91 1.91 8.72 17.70
N THR A 92 3.06 9.26 18.08
CA THR A 92 3.20 10.67 18.39
C THR A 92 2.94 11.42 17.08
N ARG A 93 1.66 11.58 16.79
CA ARG A 93 1.17 12.79 16.12
C ARG A 93 1.90 13.94 16.81
N HIS A 94 2.90 14.49 16.14
CA HIS A 94 3.68 15.61 16.62
C HIS A 94 2.70 16.77 16.79
N GLU A 95 2.12 16.90 17.97
CA GLU A 95 1.71 18.19 18.53
C GLU A 95 2.99 18.93 18.90
N LEU A 96 3.83 19.20 17.91
CA LEU A 96 4.83 20.24 18.02
C LEU A 96 4.06 21.53 17.73
N GLU A 97 3.51 22.13 18.78
CA GLU A 97 3.10 23.52 18.68
C GLU A 97 4.33 24.31 18.20
N ALA A 98 4.19 25.03 17.09
CA ALA A 98 5.28 25.85 16.57
C ALA A 98 5.65 26.89 17.63
N THR A 99 6.92 26.90 18.05
CA THR A 99 7.42 27.90 19.00
C THR A 99 7.35 29.29 18.36
N GLU A 100 7.17 30.33 19.19
CA GLU A 100 7.07 31.73 18.73
C GLU A 100 8.27 32.14 17.86
N GLU A 101 9.46 31.61 18.16
CA GLU A 101 10.68 31.84 17.41
C GLU A 101 10.66 31.22 16.00
N GLU A 102 9.97 30.09 15.83
CA GLU A 102 9.83 29.44 14.52
C GLU A 102 8.84 30.20 13.63
N ILE A 103 7.75 30.69 14.23
CA ILE A 103 6.77 31.56 13.58
C ILE A 103 7.43 32.88 13.13
N TYR A 104 8.25 33.49 13.98
CA TYR A 104 8.97 34.73 13.66
C TYR A 104 9.92 34.57 12.46
N ARG A 105 10.66 33.45 12.41
CA ARG A 105 11.56 33.17 11.28
C ARG A 105 10.83 32.84 9.98
N ALA A 106 9.63 32.28 10.07
CA ALA A 106 8.81 31.97 8.90
C ALA A 106 8.08 33.20 8.32
N GLN A 107 8.15 34.36 9.00
CA GLN A 107 7.49 35.57 8.55
C GLN A 107 8.18 36.17 7.31
N VAL A 108 7.64 35.88 6.12
CA VAL A 108 8.10 36.48 4.87
C VAL A 108 7.58 37.91 4.74
N SER A 109 8.43 38.86 4.33
CA SER A 109 8.02 40.23 4.03
C SER A 109 6.98 40.25 2.89
N HIS A 110 5.74 40.61 3.20
CA HIS A 110 4.70 40.74 2.18
C HIS A 110 4.92 42.05 1.40
N HIS A 111 5.52 41.95 0.22
CA HIS A 111 5.55 43.08 -0.72
C HIS A 111 4.23 43.10 -1.49
N TYR A 112 3.38 44.09 -1.21
CA TYR A 112 2.12 44.27 -1.92
C TYR A 112 2.40 44.72 -3.37
N ILE A 113 2.24 43.82 -4.34
CA ILE A 113 2.22 44.16 -5.76
C ILE A 113 0.75 44.26 -6.17
N GLY A 114 0.13 45.38 -5.80
CA GLY A 114 -1.26 45.69 -6.14
C GLY A 114 -1.37 47.08 -6.74
N ALA A 115 -1.33 47.14 -8.06
CA ALA A 115 -1.99 48.17 -8.84
C ALA A 115 -2.35 47.55 -10.20
N LEU A 116 -3.39 46.71 -10.22
CA LEU A 116 -4.06 46.38 -11.47
C LEU A 116 -4.87 47.61 -11.88
N ARG A 117 -4.54 48.13 -13.06
CA ARG A 117 -5.21 49.25 -13.71
C ARG A 117 -6.31 48.72 -14.63
#